data_AF-A0A537RHP7-F1
#
_entry.id   AF-A0A537RHP7-F1
#
_cell.length_a   1.000
_cell.length_b   1.000
_cell.length_c   1.000
_cell.angle_alpha   90.00
_cell.angle_beta   90.00
_cell.angle_gamma   90.00
#
_symmetry.space_group_name_H-M   'P 1'
#
loop_
_entity.id
_entity.type
_entity.pdbx_description
1 polymer ?
#
loop_
_entity_poly.entity_id
_entity_poly.type
_entity_poly.pdbx_seq_one_letter_code
_entity_poly.pdbx_strand_id
1 'polypeptide(L)'
;MRTYPLDLSDQIVDFFRPRPLCIDDIVGVRRAIVYQMHNGDDSVRINYGARAIVFPSLFREALEFALNRPAFVIREIPGHLEDEERIAFAERLLEEGLVVRKAGAGVVAE
;
A
#
# COMPACT_ATOMS: atom_id res chain seq x y z
N MET A 1 31.08 -15.80 32.49
CA MET A 1 30.18 -15.75 31.32
C MET A 1 29.59 -14.35 31.28
N ARG A 2 29.88 -13.54 30.25
CA ARG A 2 29.27 -12.20 30.12
C ARG A 2 27.86 -12.39 29.56
N THR A 3 26.85 -12.18 30.39
CA THR A 3 25.46 -12.12 29.96
C THR A 3 25.23 -10.73 29.39
N TYR A 4 25.20 -10.62 28.07
CA TYR A 4 24.71 -9.40 27.43
C TYR A 4 23.19 -9.40 27.60
N PRO A 5 22.59 -8.40 28.25
CA PRO A 5 21.15 -8.25 28.19
C PRO A 5 20.80 -8.09 26.71
N LEU A 6 19.94 -8.98 26.20
CA LEU A 6 19.36 -8.75 24.89
C LEU A 6 18.57 -7.45 25.01
N ASP A 7 19.03 -6.39 24.36
CA ASP A 7 18.24 -5.17 24.18
C ASP A 7 17.16 -5.48 23.14
N LEU A 8 16.12 -6.16 23.62
CA LEU A 8 15.00 -6.68 22.85
C LEU A 8 14.03 -5.58 22.45
N SER A 9 14.19 -4.36 22.97
CA SER A 9 13.29 -3.24 22.68
C SER A 9 13.53 -2.75 21.25
N ASP A 10 14.71 -2.20 20.99
CA ASP A 10 14.93 -1.42 19.77
C ASP A 10 15.36 -2.31 18.59
N GLN A 11 16.15 -3.36 18.84
CA GLN A 11 16.60 -4.26 17.77
C GLN A 11 15.45 -5.07 17.15
N ILE A 12 14.47 -5.48 17.96
CA ILE A 12 13.30 -6.21 17.46
C ILE A 12 12.37 -5.26 16.69
N VAL A 13 12.16 -4.05 17.20
CA VAL A 13 11.33 -3.03 16.52
C VAL A 13 11.94 -2.68 15.16
N ASP A 14 13.26 -2.50 15.08
CA ASP A 14 13.94 -2.22 13.82
C ASP A 14 13.91 -3.42 12.85
N PHE A 15 14.00 -4.65 13.36
CA PHE A 15 13.88 -5.86 12.55
C PHE A 15 12.48 -6.01 11.90
N PHE A 16 11.43 -5.64 12.63
CA PHE A 16 10.05 -5.66 12.10
C PHE A 16 9.67 -4.39 11.34
N ARG A 17 10.55 -3.38 11.30
CA ARG A 17 10.26 -2.13 10.62
C ARG A 17 10.13 -2.39 9.12
N PRO A 18 8.96 -2.13 8.53
CA PRO A 18 8.81 -2.28 7.10
C PRO A 18 9.81 -1.33 6.42
N ARG A 19 10.59 -1.85 5.48
CA ARG A 19 11.36 -1.00 4.55
C ARG A 19 10.40 0.04 3.95
N PRO A 20 10.80 1.30 3.66
CA PRO A 20 9.98 2.26 2.90
C PRO A 20 9.55 1.72 1.52
N LEU A 21 8.45 2.20 0.94
CA LEU A 21 8.08 1.80 -0.42
C LEU A 21 9.02 2.46 -1.44
N CYS A 22 9.25 1.76 -2.55
CA CYS A 22 9.99 2.25 -3.71
C CYS A 22 9.07 2.24 -4.94
N ILE A 23 9.36 3.08 -5.93
CA ILE A 23 8.58 3.19 -7.17
C ILE A 23 8.44 1.86 -7.96
N ASP A 24 9.43 0.97 -7.84
CA ASP A 24 9.42 -0.35 -8.49
C ASP A 24 8.86 -1.47 -7.60
N ASP A 25 8.36 -1.18 -6.39
CA ASP A 25 7.71 -2.19 -5.56
C ASP A 25 6.38 -2.66 -6.18
N ILE A 26 6.08 -3.94 -5.98
CA ILE A 26 4.79 -4.53 -6.37
C ILE A 26 3.87 -4.53 -5.15
N VAL A 27 2.72 -3.89 -5.30
CA VAL A 27 1.63 -3.92 -4.32
C VAL A 27 0.40 -4.54 -4.95
N GLY A 28 -0.56 -4.92 -4.12
CA GLY A 28 -1.83 -5.40 -4.63
C GLY A 28 -2.90 -5.45 -3.56
N VAL A 29 -4.15 -5.51 -3.99
CA VAL A 29 -5.30 -5.49 -3.11
C VAL A 29 -5.20 -6.60 -2.06
N ARG A 30 -5.54 -6.26 -0.81
CA ARG A 30 -5.59 -7.23 0.29
C ARG A 30 -6.67 -8.27 -0.03
N ARG A 31 -6.33 -9.55 0.13
CA ARG A 31 -7.28 -10.65 -0.14
C ARG A 31 -8.55 -10.48 0.70
N ALA A 32 -9.69 -10.77 0.08
CA ALA A 32 -11.02 -10.73 0.68
C ALA A 32 -11.45 -9.37 1.24
N ILE A 33 -10.83 -8.28 0.79
CA ILE A 33 -11.36 -6.95 1.10
C ILE A 33 -12.60 -6.69 0.25
N VAL A 34 -13.65 -6.22 0.92
CA VAL A 34 -14.86 -5.71 0.27
C VAL A 34 -14.87 -4.21 0.49
N TYR A 35 -14.95 -3.45 -0.60
CA TYR A 35 -15.00 -2.00 -0.55
C TYR A 35 -16.13 -1.46 -1.44
N GLN A 36 -16.58 -0.25 -1.13
CA GLN A 36 -17.46 0.53 -1.99
C GLN A 36 -16.82 1.88 -2.25
N MET A 37 -16.73 2.26 -3.52
CA MET A 37 -16.20 3.55 -3.95
C MET A 37 -17.35 4.48 -4.32
N HIS A 38 -17.36 5.68 -3.74
CA HIS A 38 -18.33 6.73 -4.01
C HIS A 38 -17.61 7.92 -4.62
N ASN A 39 -17.97 8.25 -5.86
CA ASN A 39 -17.42 9.38 -6.58
C ASN A 39 -18.30 10.62 -6.31
N GLY A 40 -17.74 11.62 -5.63
CA GLY A 40 -18.30 12.97 -5.56
C GLY A 40 -17.59 13.92 -6.52
N ASP A 41 -18.00 15.19 -6.52
CA ASP A 41 -17.44 16.21 -7.41
C ASP A 41 -15.95 16.48 -7.09
N ASP A 42 -15.65 16.78 -5.82
CA ASP A 42 -14.28 17.14 -5.39
C ASP A 42 -13.55 16.02 -4.63
N SER A 43 -14.23 14.89 -4.40
CA SER A 43 -13.67 13.80 -3.59
C SER A 43 -14.09 12.41 -4.06
N VAL A 44 -13.29 11.42 -3.70
CA VAL A 44 -13.61 9.99 -3.82
C VAL A 44 -13.52 9.35 -2.45
N ARG A 45 -14.62 8.74 -2.01
CA ARG A 45 -14.70 8.05 -0.73
C ARG A 45 -14.69 6.55 -0.92
N ILE A 46 -13.84 5.85 -0.18
CA ILE A 46 -13.79 4.39 -0.14
C ILE A 46 -14.27 3.93 1.23
N ASN A 47 -15.37 3.20 1.27
CA ASN A 47 -15.85 2.51 2.47
C ASN A 47 -15.36 1.06 2.45
N TYR A 48 -14.79 0.57 3.55
CA TYR A 48 -14.29 -0.79 3.71
C TYR A 48 -14.46 -1.25 5.16
N GLY A 49 -15.24 -2.31 5.37
CA GLY A 49 -15.67 -2.70 6.71
C GLY A 49 -16.37 -1.55 7.44
N ALA A 50 -15.90 -1.21 8.65
CA ALA A 50 -16.41 -0.09 9.45
C ALA A 50 -15.62 1.21 9.26
N ARG A 51 -14.71 1.27 8.27
CA ARG A 51 -13.82 2.41 8.03
C ARG A 51 -14.14 3.06 6.70
N ALA A 52 -13.70 4.31 6.57
CA ALA A 52 -13.71 5.02 5.31
C ALA A 52 -12.47 5.89 5.17
N ILE A 53 -11.97 5.99 3.95
CA ILE A 53 -10.94 6.94 3.55
C ILE A 53 -11.49 7.83 2.44
N VAL A 54 -11.07 9.10 2.44
CA VAL A 54 -11.45 10.08 1.43
C VAL A 54 -10.19 10.62 0.77
N PHE A 55 -10.21 10.66 -0.56
CA PHE A 55 -9.18 11.25 -1.39
C PHE A 55 -9.76 12.43 -2.19
N PRO A 56 -8.93 13.39 -2.62
CA PRO A 56 -9.29 14.34 -3.67
C PRO A 56 -9.72 13.63 -4.96
N SER A 57 -10.61 14.24 -5.74
CA SER A 57 -11.15 13.64 -6.98
C SER A 57 -10.08 13.33 -8.03
N LEU A 58 -8.93 14.01 -8.01
CA LEU A 58 -7.79 13.73 -8.90
C LEU A 58 -7.22 12.30 -8.75
N PHE A 59 -7.40 11.67 -7.58
CA PHE A 59 -6.95 10.28 -7.33
C PHE A 59 -7.95 9.23 -7.83
N ARG A 60 -9.07 9.61 -8.45
CA ARG A 60 -10.11 8.67 -8.90
C ARG A 60 -9.54 7.58 -9.80
N GLU A 61 -8.80 7.97 -10.84
CA GLU A 61 -8.20 7.03 -11.79
C GLU A 61 -7.17 6.11 -11.11
N ALA A 62 -6.33 6.67 -10.25
CA ALA A 62 -5.36 5.92 -9.46
C ALA A 62 -6.01 4.89 -8.53
N LEU A 63 -7.12 5.26 -7.86
CA LEU A 63 -7.90 4.39 -6.99
C LEU A 63 -8.57 3.26 -7.78
N GLU A 64 -9.22 3.59 -8.90
CA GLU A 64 -9.84 2.61 -9.78
C GLU A 64 -8.81 1.61 -10.31
N PHE A 65 -7.64 2.08 -10.71
CA PHE A 65 -6.52 1.24 -11.13
C PHE A 65 -6.05 0.31 -10.00
N ALA A 66 -5.77 0.89 -8.83
CA ALA A 66 -5.15 0.17 -7.72
C ALA A 66 -6.09 -0.90 -7.14
N LEU A 67 -7.39 -0.61 -7.04
CA LEU A 67 -8.36 -1.48 -6.37
C LEU A 67 -9.01 -2.51 -7.30
N ASN A 68 -8.87 -2.39 -8.62
CA ASN A 68 -9.38 -3.37 -9.58
C ASN A 68 -8.32 -4.36 -10.09
N ARG A 69 -7.06 -4.23 -9.66
CA ARG A 69 -5.97 -5.13 -10.06
C ARG A 69 -5.49 -5.99 -8.89
N PRO A 70 -5.25 -7.30 -9.10
CA PRO A 70 -4.77 -8.18 -8.03
C PRO A 70 -3.36 -7.81 -7.55
N ALA A 71 -2.53 -7.26 -8.45
CA ALA A 71 -1.20 -6.71 -8.19
C ALA A 71 -0.81 -5.73 -9.31
N PHE A 72 0.07 -4.78 -8.99
CA PHE A 72 0.64 -3.79 -9.91
C PHE A 72 1.95 -3.21 -9.37
N VAL A 73 2.80 -2.69 -10.25
CA VAL A 73 4.00 -1.94 -9.88
C VAL A 73 3.62 -0.49 -9.57
N ILE A 74 4.17 0.12 -8.52
CA ILE A 74 3.79 1.50 -8.11
C ILE A 74 4.00 2.51 -9.26
N ARG A 75 5.05 2.38 -10.07
CA ARG A 75 5.31 3.23 -11.25
C ARG A 75 4.18 3.24 -12.28
N GLU A 76 3.33 2.22 -12.31
CA GLU A 76 2.25 2.08 -13.29
C GLU A 76 0.97 2.81 -12.85
N ILE A 77 0.93 3.36 -11.63
CA ILE A 77 -0.22 4.11 -11.14
C ILE A 77 -0.49 5.28 -12.10
N PRO A 78 -1.69 5.31 -12.72
CA PRO A 78 -2.05 6.34 -13.69
C PRO A 78 -2.41 7.66 -12.99
N GLY A 79 -2.59 8.69 -13.81
CA GLY A 79 -2.88 10.05 -13.37
C GLY A 79 -1.65 10.96 -13.41
N HIS A 80 -1.89 12.23 -13.08
CA HIS A 80 -0.86 13.26 -13.05
C HIS A 80 -0.16 13.28 -11.67
N LEU A 81 0.54 12.19 -11.37
CA LEU A 81 1.30 12.01 -10.15
C LEU A 81 2.78 11.84 -10.49
N GLU A 82 3.65 12.56 -9.79
CA GLU A 82 5.09 12.32 -9.79
C GLU A 82 5.41 11.05 -8.98
N ASP A 83 6.64 10.54 -9.10
CA ASP A 83 7.02 9.26 -8.48
C ASP A 83 6.87 9.29 -6.95
N GLU A 84 7.23 10.39 -6.30
CA GLU A 84 7.04 10.58 -4.86
C GLU A 84 5.55 10.55 -4.47
N GLU A 85 4.68 11.13 -5.30
CA GLU A 85 3.23 11.15 -5.07
C GLU A 85 2.60 9.76 -5.28
N ARG A 86 3.08 8.99 -6.27
CA ARG A 86 2.69 7.59 -6.47
C ARG A 86 3.08 6.73 -5.27
N ILE A 87 4.30 6.92 -4.75
CA ILE A 87 4.79 6.21 -3.56
C ILE A 87 3.91 6.59 -2.35
N ALA A 88 3.71 7.88 -2.09
CA ALA A 88 2.88 8.34 -0.98
C ALA A 88 1.43 7.83 -1.06
N PHE A 89 0.86 7.79 -2.26
CA PHE A 89 -0.45 7.19 -2.49
C PHE A 89 -0.48 5.70 -2.16
N ALA A 90 0.51 4.94 -2.63
CA ALA A 90 0.60 3.51 -2.33
C ALA A 90 0.85 3.24 -0.84
N GLU A 91 1.67 4.06 -0.17
CA GLU A 91 1.89 4.03 1.28
C GLU A 91 0.59 4.26 2.02
N ARG A 92 -0.19 5.27 1.61
CA ARG A 92 -1.49 5.57 2.21
C ARG A 92 -2.46 4.39 2.11
N LEU A 93 -2.53 3.73 0.95
CA LEU A 93 -3.36 2.53 0.78
C LEU A 93 -2.87 1.36 1.63
N LEU A 94 -1.55 1.24 1.82
CA LEU A 94 -0.92 0.19 2.63
C LEU A 94 -1.21 0.39 4.12
N GLU A 95 -1.07 1.62 4.61
CA GLU A 95 -1.40 2.02 5.99
C GLU A 95 -2.86 1.75 6.34
N GLU A 96 -3.77 2.03 5.40
CA GLU A 96 -5.20 1.73 5.58
C GLU A 96 -5.53 0.23 5.45
N GLY A 97 -4.56 -0.58 5.03
CA GLY A 97 -4.70 -2.02 4.84
C GLY A 97 -5.57 -2.40 3.63
N LEU A 98 -5.77 -1.47 2.69
CA LEU A 98 -6.45 -1.71 1.41
C LEU A 98 -5.58 -2.53 0.47
N VAL A 99 -4.28 -2.23 0.45
CA VAL A 99 -3.27 -2.97 -0.31
C VAL A 99 -2.21 -3.56 0.60
N VAL A 100 -1.49 -4.55 0.09
CA VAL A 100 -0.36 -5.18 0.74
C VAL A 100 0.79 -5.27 -0.24
N ARG A 101 2.03 -5.23 0.25
CA ARG A 101 3.20 -5.61 -0.54
C ARG A 101 3.02 -7.04 -1.06
N LYS A 102 3.33 -7.24 -2.33
CA LYS A 102 3.52 -8.57 -2.90
C LYS A 102 5.01 -8.80 -2.95
N ALA A 103 5.47 -9.97 -2.50
CA ALA A 103 6.79 -10.41 -2.92
C ALA A 103 6.75 -10.46 -4.45
N GLY A 104 7.60 -9.66 -5.12
CA GLY A 104 7.81 -9.83 -6.55
C GLY A 104 8.05 -11.31 -6.78
N ALA A 105 7.34 -11.91 -7.74
CA ALA A 105 7.32 -13.35 -7.95
C ALA A 105 8.75 -13.89 -7.95
N GLY A 106 9.19 -14.36 -6.78
CA GLY A 106 10.46 -15.04 -6.62
C GLY A 106 10.26 -16.33 -7.37
N VAL A 107 10.93 -16.44 -8.51
CA VAL A 107 11.46 -17.67 -9.08
C VAL A 107 11.13 -18.87 -8.21
N VAL A 108 10.10 -19.61 -8.62
CA VAL A 108 10.00 -21.02 -8.29
C VAL A 108 11.24 -21.67 -8.92
N ALA A 109 12.27 -21.86 -8.10
CA ALA A 109 13.38 -22.73 -8.44
C ALA A 109 12.80 -24.15 -8.45
N GLU A 110 12.69 -24.72 -9.65
CA GLU A 110 12.59 -26.16 -9.87
C GLU A 110 14.00 -26.73 -10.02
#